data_AF-A0A8J5RQ01-F1
#
_entry.id   AF-A0A8J5RQ01-F1
#
_cell.length_a   1.000
_cell.length_b   1.000
_cell.length_c   1.000
_cell.angle_alpha   90.00
_cell.angle_beta   90.00
_cell.angle_gamma   90.00
#
_symmetry.space_group_name_H-M   'P 1'
#
loop_
_entity.id
_entity.type
_entity.pdbx_description
1 polymer ?
#
loop_
_entity_poly.entity_id
_entity_poly.type
_entity_poly.pdbx_seq_one_letter_code
_entity_poly.pdbx_strand_id
1 'polypeptide(L)'
;MAMLTAKFCAPATGVRSPAGARRSAPARRATLVRAAAGSYADELVSTAKSVASPGRGILAIDESNATCGKRLASIGLDNTEANRQAYRQLLLTTAGLGEYISGAILFEETLYQSTTDGKKFVDCLKDQNIMPGIKVDKGLVPLPGSNNESWCQGLDGLATRCAEYYKQGARFAKWRTVVSIPCGPSALAVKEAAWGLARYAAIAQDNGLVPIVEPEILLDGNPSEAQHGDPGAEHKQKATPEAIAKHTLKMLRRRVPPAVPGIMFLSGGQSEVEATLNLNAMNQAPNPWHVSFSYARALQNSVLKTWQGRPENVEAAQRALLARAKANSLAQLGRYTGEGESDEAKKGMFQKGYTY
;
A
#
# COMPACT_ATOMS: atom_id res chain seq x y z
N MET A 1 -13.09 1.41 -12.61
CA MET A 1 -11.88 0.55 -12.57
C MET A 1 -11.14 0.81 -11.27
N ALA A 2 -10.72 -0.20 -10.50
CA ALA A 2 -10.04 -0.04 -9.21
C ALA A 2 -8.85 -1.00 -9.08
N MET A 3 -7.80 -0.59 -8.38
CA MET A 3 -6.71 -1.46 -7.94
C MET A 3 -6.92 -1.84 -6.47
N LEU A 4 -6.36 -2.97 -6.05
CA LEU A 4 -6.45 -3.44 -4.67
C LEU A 4 -5.06 -3.42 -4.04
N THR A 5 -4.95 -3.02 -2.78
CA THR A 5 -3.80 -3.41 -1.96
C THR A 5 -4.20 -4.54 -1.01
N ALA A 6 -3.22 -5.39 -0.71
CA ALA A 6 -3.40 -6.51 0.21
C ALA A 6 -2.18 -6.64 1.11
N LYS A 7 -2.37 -7.25 2.27
CA LYS A 7 -1.28 -7.63 3.17
C LYS A 7 -0.99 -9.11 3.00
N PHE A 8 0.28 -9.48 3.20
CA PHE A 8 0.69 -10.88 3.24
C PHE A 8 0.01 -11.61 4.40
N CYS A 9 -0.32 -12.89 4.19
CA CYS A 9 -1.04 -13.71 5.15
C CYS A 9 -0.33 -15.04 5.32
N ALA A 10 -0.01 -15.40 6.57
CA ALA A 10 0.61 -16.67 6.92
C ALA A 10 -0.46 -17.69 7.33
N PRO A 11 -0.22 -19.00 7.18
CA PRO A 11 -1.15 -20.03 7.66
C PRO A 11 -1.19 -20.07 9.19
N ALA A 12 -2.40 -20.02 9.78
CA ALA A 12 -2.62 -20.38 11.18
C ALA A 12 -2.34 -21.87 11.42
N THR A 13 -1.74 -22.21 12.56
CA THR A 13 -1.56 -23.61 12.96
C THR A 13 -2.84 -24.14 13.61
N GLY A 14 -3.56 -24.97 12.86
CA GLY A 14 -4.70 -25.76 13.33
C GLY A 14 -6.03 -24.99 13.42
N VAL A 15 -7.00 -25.38 12.59
CA VAL A 15 -8.44 -25.59 12.93
C VAL A 15 -9.16 -26.11 11.67
N ARG A 16 -9.90 -27.22 11.82
CA ARG A 16 -10.92 -27.69 10.88
C ARG A 16 -12.18 -26.82 11.05
N SER A 17 -12.72 -26.26 9.96
CA SER A 17 -14.04 -25.62 9.98
C SER A 17 -15.16 -26.66 10.12
N PRO A 18 -16.22 -26.40 10.91
CA PRO A 18 -17.44 -27.20 10.81
C PRO A 18 -18.20 -26.81 9.53
N ALA A 19 -18.68 -27.82 8.81
CA ALA A 19 -19.52 -27.65 7.63
C ALA A 19 -20.94 -27.26 8.06
N GLY A 20 -21.26 -25.96 8.01
CA GLY A 20 -22.62 -25.46 8.18
C GLY A 20 -23.29 -25.22 6.82
N ALA A 21 -24.38 -25.92 6.55
CA ALA A 21 -25.21 -25.71 5.36
C ALA A 21 -25.90 -24.33 5.43
N ARG A 22 -25.59 -23.44 4.47
CA ARG A 22 -26.30 -22.15 4.32
C ARG A 22 -27.52 -22.35 3.41
N ARG A 23 -28.71 -22.04 3.93
CA ARG A 23 -29.94 -21.89 3.12
C ARG A 23 -29.83 -20.63 2.25
N SER A 24 -30.11 -20.77 0.95
CA SER A 24 -30.18 -19.65 0.00
C SER A 24 -31.47 -18.86 0.19
N ALA A 25 -31.36 -17.56 0.47
CA ALA A 25 -32.48 -16.63 0.36
C ALA A 25 -32.80 -16.35 -1.12
N PRO A 26 -34.07 -16.08 -1.48
CA PRO A 26 -34.45 -15.84 -2.87
C PRO A 26 -33.86 -14.52 -3.38
N ALA A 27 -33.41 -14.53 -4.63
CA ALA A 27 -32.83 -13.35 -5.28
C ALA A 27 -33.90 -12.28 -5.48
N ARG A 28 -33.76 -11.14 -4.78
CA ARG A 28 -34.50 -9.92 -5.12
C ARG A 28 -34.02 -9.41 -6.48
N ARG A 29 -34.97 -9.13 -7.39
CA ARG A 29 -34.71 -8.54 -8.70
C ARG A 29 -34.22 -7.11 -8.50
N ALA A 30 -32.89 -6.94 -8.46
CA ALA A 30 -32.27 -5.63 -8.38
C ALA A 30 -32.25 -5.00 -9.77
N THR A 31 -32.76 -3.77 -9.89
CA THR A 31 -32.55 -2.95 -11.09
C THR A 31 -31.05 -2.71 -11.24
N LEU A 32 -30.47 -3.19 -12.35
CA LEU A 32 -29.07 -2.98 -12.68
C LEU A 32 -28.86 -1.50 -13.05
N VAL A 33 -28.48 -0.68 -12.07
CA VAL A 33 -27.93 0.64 -12.35
C VAL A 33 -26.50 0.42 -12.85
N ARG A 34 -26.23 0.77 -14.11
CA ARG A 34 -24.86 0.81 -14.64
C ARG A 34 -24.12 1.98 -13.97
N ALA A 35 -23.31 1.68 -12.96
CA ALA A 35 -22.28 2.59 -12.49
C ALA A 35 -21.18 2.66 -13.57
N ALA A 36 -21.37 3.52 -14.57
CA ALA A 36 -20.33 3.84 -15.55
C ALA A 36 -19.38 4.87 -14.93
N ALA A 37 -18.07 4.70 -15.14
CA ALA A 37 -17.05 5.63 -14.69
C ALA A 37 -17.00 6.88 -15.59
N GLY A 38 -18.13 7.62 -15.64
CA GLY A 38 -18.29 8.89 -16.33
C GLY A 38 -17.59 8.99 -17.68
N SER A 39 -16.96 10.15 -17.93
CA SER A 39 -16.13 10.44 -19.10
C SER A 39 -14.70 9.88 -19.01
N TYR A 40 -14.31 9.31 -17.85
CA TYR A 40 -12.93 8.88 -17.58
C TYR A 40 -12.70 7.38 -17.76
N ALA A 41 -13.71 6.61 -18.19
CA ALA A 41 -13.66 5.15 -18.21
C ALA A 41 -12.40 4.56 -18.87
N ASP A 42 -12.05 5.03 -20.07
CA ASP A 42 -10.88 4.54 -20.81
C ASP A 42 -9.56 5.00 -20.19
N GLU A 43 -9.49 6.25 -19.71
CA GLU A 43 -8.31 6.79 -19.02
C GLU A 43 -8.03 6.03 -17.72
N LEU A 44 -9.07 5.69 -16.95
CA LEU A 44 -8.94 4.90 -15.72
C LEU A 44 -8.38 3.50 -16.01
N VAL A 45 -8.83 2.86 -17.10
CA VAL A 45 -8.30 1.55 -17.52
C VAL A 45 -6.84 1.69 -17.97
N SER A 46 -6.51 2.71 -18.76
CA SER A 46 -5.14 2.98 -19.23
C SER A 46 -4.18 3.26 -18.07
N THR A 47 -4.61 4.10 -17.12
CA THR A 47 -3.85 4.45 -15.92
C THR A 47 -3.62 3.22 -15.06
N ALA A 48 -4.66 2.42 -14.78
CA ALA A 48 -4.52 1.22 -13.96
C ALA A 48 -3.57 0.19 -14.60
N LYS A 49 -3.61 0.01 -15.92
CA LYS A 49 -2.67 -0.85 -16.65
C LYS A 49 -1.24 -0.30 -16.62
N SER A 50 -1.07 1.01 -16.75
CA SER A 50 0.23 1.67 -16.68
C SER A 50 0.89 1.51 -15.31
N VAL A 51 0.10 1.71 -14.24
CA VAL A 51 0.55 1.49 -12.87
C VAL A 51 0.84 -0.01 -12.62
N ALA A 52 0.02 -0.91 -13.16
CA ALA A 52 0.21 -2.36 -13.07
C ALA A 52 1.07 -2.96 -14.21
N SER A 53 2.18 -2.30 -14.53
CA SER A 53 3.06 -2.71 -15.64
C SER A 53 4.14 -3.70 -15.18
N PRO A 54 4.55 -4.65 -16.05
CA PRO A 54 5.58 -5.65 -15.72
C PRO A 54 6.88 -5.02 -15.23
N GLY A 55 7.48 -5.64 -14.20
CA GLY A 55 8.72 -5.19 -13.58
C GLY A 55 8.60 -3.92 -12.74
N ARG A 56 7.39 -3.35 -12.55
CA ARG A 56 7.21 -2.11 -11.80
C ARG A 56 6.22 -2.23 -10.65
N GLY A 57 6.36 -1.34 -9.68
CA GLY A 57 5.44 -1.20 -8.55
C GLY A 57 5.32 0.24 -8.07
N ILE A 58 4.75 0.43 -6.88
CA ILE A 58 4.43 1.75 -6.33
C ILE A 58 5.35 2.08 -5.16
N LEU A 59 5.90 3.30 -5.19
CA LEU A 59 6.59 3.92 -4.07
C LEU A 59 5.56 4.68 -3.21
N ALA A 60 5.29 4.21 -2.00
CA ALA A 60 4.36 4.87 -1.09
C ALA A 60 5.11 5.86 -0.18
N ILE A 61 5.01 7.17 -0.48
CA ILE A 61 5.63 8.28 0.27
C ILE A 61 4.56 9.25 0.80
N ASP A 62 3.40 8.71 1.10
CA ASP A 62 2.21 9.40 1.56
C ASP A 62 2.06 9.40 3.08
N GLU A 63 3.18 9.28 3.79
CA GLU A 63 3.21 9.50 5.23
C GLU A 63 2.67 10.90 5.54
N SER A 64 1.73 10.98 6.49
CA SER A 64 1.31 12.27 7.05
C SER A 64 2.51 13.00 7.66
N ASN A 65 2.39 14.31 7.88
CA ASN A 65 3.44 15.08 8.54
C ASN A 65 3.85 14.48 9.90
N ALA A 66 2.89 13.94 10.66
CA ALA A 66 3.18 13.26 11.93
C ALA A 66 3.94 11.93 11.72
N THR A 67 3.50 11.10 10.76
CA THR A 67 4.14 9.82 10.44
C THR A 67 5.55 10.04 9.90
N CYS A 68 5.74 10.99 8.98
CA CYS A 68 7.04 11.36 8.44
C CYS A 68 7.96 11.91 9.55
N GLY A 69 7.42 12.70 10.47
CA GLY A 69 8.16 13.19 11.64
C GLY A 69 8.75 12.07 12.50
N LYS A 70 7.98 11.01 12.78
CA LYS A 70 8.50 9.82 13.50
C LYS A 70 9.66 9.15 12.75
N ARG A 71 9.62 9.14 11.41
CA ARG A 71 10.69 8.60 10.58
C ARG A 71 11.94 9.48 10.65
N LEU A 72 11.80 10.79 10.50
CA LEU A 72 12.91 11.75 10.62
C LEU A 72 13.56 11.70 12.01
N ALA A 73 12.75 11.63 13.08
CA ALA A 73 13.25 11.52 14.45
C ALA A 73 14.11 10.27 14.66
N SER A 74 13.83 9.16 13.96
CA SER A 74 14.61 7.93 14.07
C SER A 74 16.06 8.05 13.56
N ILE A 75 16.35 9.09 12.79
CA ILE A 75 17.71 9.44 12.32
C ILE A 75 18.21 10.76 12.93
N GLY A 76 17.53 11.27 13.97
CA GLY A 76 17.94 12.47 14.69
C GLY A 76 17.56 13.79 14.02
N LEU A 77 16.58 13.80 13.08
CA LEU A 77 16.10 15.03 12.44
C LEU A 77 14.76 15.49 13.00
N ASP A 78 14.62 16.81 13.09
CA ASP A 78 13.38 17.48 13.45
C ASP A 78 12.34 17.39 12.33
N ASN A 79 11.06 17.40 12.72
CA ASN A 79 9.94 17.37 11.80
C ASN A 79 9.60 18.76 11.23
N THR A 80 10.51 19.33 10.44
CA THR A 80 10.30 20.59 9.73
C THR A 80 9.83 20.34 8.29
N GLU A 81 9.14 21.31 7.70
CA GLU A 81 8.76 21.23 6.28
C GLU A 81 9.99 21.06 5.38
N ALA A 82 11.06 21.81 5.64
CA ALA A 82 12.32 21.72 4.88
C ALA A 82 12.91 20.29 4.92
N ASN A 83 12.90 19.62 6.08
CA ASN A 83 13.40 18.25 6.20
C ASN A 83 12.51 17.24 5.48
N ARG A 84 11.18 17.42 5.54
CA ARG A 84 10.23 16.59 4.78
C ARG A 84 10.41 16.78 3.27
N GLN A 85 10.51 18.03 2.80
CA GLN A 85 10.78 18.38 1.41
C GLN A 85 12.12 17.79 0.95
N ALA A 86 13.20 17.96 1.70
CA ALA A 86 14.53 17.42 1.36
C ALA A 86 14.49 15.90 1.23
N TYR A 87 13.79 15.21 2.14
CA TYR A 87 13.61 13.77 2.07
C TYR A 87 12.81 13.34 0.83
N ARG A 88 11.72 14.04 0.49
CA ARG A 88 10.93 13.76 -0.72
C ARG A 88 11.71 14.06 -1.99
N GLN A 89 12.47 15.15 -2.01
CA GLN A 89 13.34 15.51 -3.12
C GLN A 89 14.37 14.42 -3.38
N LEU A 90 15.07 13.94 -2.35
CA LEU A 90 16.01 12.81 -2.47
C LEU A 90 15.39 11.61 -3.20
N LEU A 91 14.19 11.20 -2.77
CA LEU A 91 13.49 10.05 -3.37
C LEU A 91 13.08 10.33 -4.82
N LEU A 92 12.47 11.48 -5.07
CA LEU A 92 11.82 11.81 -6.35
C LEU A 92 12.79 12.26 -7.45
N THR A 93 13.99 12.70 -7.09
CA THR A 93 15.06 13.04 -8.05
C THR A 93 16.08 11.91 -8.26
N THR A 94 15.81 10.72 -7.71
CA THR A 94 16.65 9.54 -7.97
C THR A 94 16.56 9.16 -9.44
N ALA A 95 17.67 9.29 -10.18
CA ALA A 95 17.70 8.98 -11.62
C ALA A 95 17.48 7.49 -11.89
N GLY A 96 16.70 7.15 -12.91
CA GLY A 96 16.41 5.77 -13.31
C GLY A 96 15.37 5.06 -12.43
N LEU A 97 14.76 5.75 -11.47
CA LEU A 97 13.76 5.16 -10.58
C LEU A 97 12.54 4.63 -11.35
N GLY A 98 12.19 5.30 -12.45
CA GLY A 98 11.08 4.95 -13.34
C GLY A 98 11.17 3.58 -14.02
N GLU A 99 12.37 2.98 -14.07
CA GLU A 99 12.56 1.60 -14.57
C GLU A 99 11.84 0.58 -13.69
N TYR A 100 11.71 0.88 -12.40
CA TYR A 100 11.22 -0.04 -11.38
C TYR A 100 9.96 0.44 -10.67
N ILE A 101 9.66 1.75 -10.76
CA ILE A 101 8.51 2.38 -10.12
C ILE A 101 7.58 2.89 -11.21
N SER A 102 6.31 2.49 -11.18
CA SER A 102 5.27 2.92 -12.10
C SER A 102 4.37 4.00 -11.51
N GLY A 103 4.32 4.12 -10.18
CA GLY A 103 3.56 5.15 -9.49
C GLY A 103 4.16 5.54 -8.15
N ALA A 104 3.89 6.76 -7.70
CA ALA A 104 4.26 7.23 -6.37
C ALA A 104 3.04 7.81 -5.66
N ILE A 105 2.70 7.30 -4.47
CA ILE A 105 1.60 7.86 -3.67
C ILE A 105 2.18 8.99 -2.82
N LEU A 106 1.62 10.19 -2.97
CA LEU A 106 2.03 11.40 -2.28
C LEU A 106 1.08 11.73 -1.14
N PHE A 107 1.60 12.46 -0.14
CA PHE A 107 0.79 13.23 0.79
C PHE A 107 0.46 14.59 0.17
N GLU A 108 -0.61 15.24 0.63
CA GLU A 108 -1.10 16.50 0.06
C GLU A 108 -0.01 17.59 0.06
N GLU A 109 0.74 17.74 1.15
CA GLU A 109 1.88 18.66 1.22
C GLU A 109 2.88 18.42 0.06
N THR A 110 3.26 17.16 -0.18
CA THR A 110 4.21 16.78 -1.24
C THR A 110 3.65 16.98 -2.65
N LEU A 111 2.34 16.82 -2.85
CA LEU A 111 1.71 17.02 -4.17
C LEU A 111 1.83 18.47 -4.68
N TYR A 112 1.85 19.44 -3.75
CA TYR A 112 1.99 20.87 -4.05
C TYR A 112 3.41 21.40 -3.84
N GLN A 113 4.32 20.61 -3.28
CA GLN A 113 5.72 20.98 -3.11
C GLN A 113 6.53 20.92 -4.42
N SER A 114 7.65 21.61 -4.37
CA SER A 114 8.67 21.64 -5.42
C SER A 114 10.02 21.25 -4.84
N THR A 115 10.96 20.92 -5.70
CA THR A 115 12.37 20.83 -5.37
C THR A 115 12.91 22.22 -4.96
N THR A 116 14.08 22.25 -4.33
CA THR A 116 14.76 23.50 -3.95
C THR A 116 15.10 24.41 -5.14
N ASP A 117 15.24 23.86 -6.34
CA ASP A 117 15.44 24.60 -7.60
C ASP A 117 14.12 24.95 -8.33
N GLY A 118 12.97 24.73 -7.68
CA GLY A 118 11.66 25.24 -8.12
C GLY A 118 10.88 24.31 -9.06
N LYS A 119 11.37 23.11 -9.36
CA LYS A 119 10.65 22.12 -10.17
C LYS A 119 9.61 21.39 -9.34
N LYS A 120 8.37 21.31 -9.82
CA LYS A 120 7.31 20.61 -9.08
C LYS A 120 7.63 19.12 -8.96
N PHE A 121 7.36 18.52 -7.80
CA PHE A 121 7.57 17.08 -7.60
C PHE A 121 6.75 16.21 -8.56
N VAL A 122 5.55 16.64 -8.93
CA VAL A 122 4.73 15.96 -9.95
C VAL A 122 5.40 15.92 -11.31
N ASP A 123 6.23 16.91 -11.65
CA ASP A 123 6.93 16.95 -12.93
C ASP A 123 8.22 16.10 -12.88
N CYS A 124 8.92 16.06 -11.73
CA CYS A 124 10.00 15.08 -11.49
C CYS A 124 9.52 13.64 -11.71
N LEU A 125 8.31 13.31 -11.26
CA LEU A 125 7.70 12.00 -11.46
C LEU A 125 7.40 11.71 -12.93
N LYS A 126 6.77 12.66 -13.63
CA LYS A 126 6.41 12.52 -15.05
C LYS A 126 7.63 12.32 -15.94
N ASP A 127 8.72 13.05 -15.69
CA ASP A 127 9.97 12.93 -16.46
C ASP A 127 10.58 11.52 -16.38
N GLN A 128 10.27 10.78 -15.31
CA GLN A 128 10.70 9.40 -15.13
C GLN A 128 9.59 8.38 -15.47
N ASN A 129 8.49 8.79 -16.10
CA ASN A 129 7.33 7.93 -16.37
C ASN A 129 6.74 7.26 -15.11
N ILE A 130 6.80 7.97 -13.98
CA ILE A 130 6.18 7.57 -12.72
C ILE A 130 4.87 8.34 -12.58
N MET A 131 3.77 7.62 -12.40
CA MET A 131 2.45 8.23 -12.24
C MET A 131 2.32 8.87 -10.84
N PRO A 132 1.89 10.13 -10.71
CA PRO A 132 1.57 10.69 -9.40
C PRO A 132 0.23 10.14 -8.88
N GLY A 133 0.23 9.73 -7.61
CA GLY A 133 -0.97 9.35 -6.86
C GLY A 133 -1.08 10.12 -5.55
N ILE A 134 -2.26 10.09 -4.93
CA ILE A 134 -2.56 10.92 -3.75
C ILE A 134 -3.31 10.14 -2.67
N LYS A 135 -2.87 10.23 -1.42
CA LYS A 135 -3.66 9.78 -0.25
C LYS A 135 -4.81 10.75 -0.01
N VAL A 136 -6.04 10.24 0.00
CA VAL A 136 -7.24 11.10 0.12
C VAL A 136 -8.06 10.84 1.39
N ASP A 137 -7.80 9.74 2.10
CA ASP A 137 -8.41 9.54 3.41
C ASP A 137 -7.95 10.57 4.44
N LYS A 138 -8.77 10.81 5.46
CA LYS A 138 -8.48 11.71 6.59
C LYS A 138 -8.16 10.94 7.87
N GLY A 139 -7.68 9.70 7.72
CA GLY A 139 -7.27 8.87 8.84
C GLY A 139 -8.40 8.12 9.53
N LEU A 140 -8.02 7.38 10.57
CA LEU A 140 -8.87 6.50 11.34
C LEU A 140 -9.39 7.20 12.60
N VAL A 141 -10.64 6.96 12.94
CA VAL A 141 -11.23 7.37 14.22
C VAL A 141 -11.93 6.18 14.88
N PRO A 142 -12.13 6.20 16.22
CA PRO A 142 -12.84 5.14 16.91
C PRO A 142 -14.22 4.89 16.31
N LEU A 143 -14.60 3.62 16.16
CA LEU A 143 -15.92 3.20 15.72
C LEU A 143 -16.82 2.99 16.95
N PRO A 144 -17.78 3.88 17.23
CA PRO A 144 -18.63 3.75 18.41
C PRO A 144 -19.46 2.46 18.36
N GLY A 145 -19.60 1.77 19.50
CA GLY A 145 -20.34 0.51 19.59
C GLY A 145 -19.61 -0.69 18.98
N SER A 146 -18.30 -0.57 18.70
CA SER A 146 -17.44 -1.66 18.24
C SER A 146 -16.51 -2.16 19.35
N ASN A 147 -15.75 -3.22 19.07
CA ASN A 147 -14.77 -3.80 20.00
C ASN A 147 -13.40 -3.12 19.88
N ASN A 148 -13.32 -1.84 20.25
CA ASN A 148 -12.11 -1.00 20.08
C ASN A 148 -11.62 -0.94 18.62
N GLU A 149 -12.56 -0.95 17.67
CA GLU A 149 -12.24 -0.86 16.25
C GLU A 149 -12.28 0.59 15.76
N SER A 150 -11.87 0.81 14.52
CA SER A 150 -11.84 2.14 13.90
C SER A 150 -12.55 2.13 12.56
N TRP A 151 -13.00 3.30 12.13
CA TRP A 151 -13.45 3.55 10.77
C TRP A 151 -12.67 4.73 10.18
N CYS A 152 -12.66 4.84 8.86
CA CYS A 152 -11.86 5.83 8.16
C CYS A 152 -12.71 6.99 7.65
N GLN A 153 -12.26 8.22 7.90
CA GLN A 153 -12.93 9.45 7.50
C GLN A 153 -12.40 10.01 6.17
N GLY A 154 -13.12 10.97 5.59
CA GLY A 154 -12.64 11.76 4.44
C GLY A 154 -13.58 11.85 3.23
N LEU A 155 -14.80 11.32 3.33
CA LEU A 155 -15.78 11.35 2.23
C LEU A 155 -16.33 12.77 2.00
N ASP A 156 -16.41 13.57 3.06
CA ASP A 156 -16.89 14.95 2.99
C ASP A 156 -15.94 15.79 2.12
N GLY A 157 -16.49 16.39 1.07
CA GLY A 157 -15.75 17.17 0.08
C GLY A 157 -14.79 16.35 -0.81
N LEU A 158 -14.86 15.02 -0.77
CA LEU A 158 -13.93 14.16 -1.52
C LEU A 158 -13.98 14.40 -3.03
N ALA A 159 -15.15 14.59 -3.63
CA ALA A 159 -15.28 14.84 -5.06
C ALA A 159 -14.50 16.09 -5.49
N THR A 160 -14.71 17.21 -4.80
CA THR A 160 -13.98 18.46 -5.03
C THR A 160 -12.48 18.27 -4.89
N ARG A 161 -12.03 17.59 -3.83
CA ARG A 161 -10.60 17.31 -3.63
C ARG A 161 -10.02 16.45 -4.75
N CYS A 162 -10.72 15.39 -5.17
CA CYS A 162 -10.28 14.55 -6.28
C CYS A 162 -10.14 15.34 -7.58
N ALA A 163 -11.10 16.22 -7.90
CA ALA A 163 -11.01 17.09 -9.07
C ALA A 163 -9.80 18.04 -9.01
N GLU A 164 -9.51 18.64 -7.85
CA GLU A 164 -8.33 19.48 -7.67
C GLU A 164 -7.00 18.70 -7.76
N TYR A 165 -6.95 17.51 -7.16
CA TYR A 165 -5.76 16.65 -7.27
C TYR A 165 -5.51 16.17 -8.70
N TYR A 166 -6.58 15.87 -9.44
CA TYR A 166 -6.50 15.51 -10.86
C TYR A 166 -5.88 16.65 -11.69
N LYS A 167 -6.33 17.90 -11.46
CA LYS A 167 -5.76 19.12 -12.08
C LYS A 167 -4.28 19.30 -11.73
N GLN A 168 -3.90 19.00 -10.49
CA GLN A 168 -2.51 19.07 -10.03
C GLN A 168 -1.63 17.94 -10.61
N GLY A 169 -2.21 16.93 -11.25
CA GLY A 169 -1.48 15.89 -11.98
C GLY A 169 -1.57 14.49 -11.36
N ALA A 170 -2.32 14.31 -10.26
CA ALA A 170 -2.61 12.97 -9.75
C ALA A 170 -3.48 12.19 -10.76
N ARG A 171 -3.25 10.88 -10.86
CA ARG A 171 -4.04 9.97 -11.72
C ARG A 171 -4.57 8.75 -10.99
N PHE A 172 -4.11 8.51 -9.76
CA PHE A 172 -4.69 7.53 -8.88
C PHE A 172 -4.76 8.06 -7.45
N ALA A 173 -5.62 7.46 -6.64
CA ALA A 173 -5.82 7.83 -5.26
C ALA A 173 -5.59 6.62 -4.37
N LYS A 174 -5.35 6.84 -3.08
CA LYS A 174 -5.29 5.80 -2.05
C LYS A 174 -6.22 6.15 -0.90
N TRP A 175 -6.94 5.14 -0.41
CA TRP A 175 -7.73 5.22 0.81
C TRP A 175 -7.47 4.00 1.68
N ARG A 176 -6.87 4.22 2.85
CA ARG A 176 -6.59 3.16 3.83
C ARG A 176 -7.68 3.06 4.88
N THR A 177 -8.28 1.88 5.02
CA THR A 177 -9.08 1.51 6.19
C THR A 177 -8.45 0.32 6.91
N VAL A 178 -8.85 0.09 8.16
CA VAL A 178 -8.29 -0.97 9.00
C VAL A 178 -9.40 -1.85 9.58
N VAL A 179 -9.14 -3.15 9.60
CA VAL A 179 -9.91 -4.14 10.38
C VAL A 179 -8.93 -4.98 11.21
N SER A 180 -9.29 -5.37 12.43
CA SER A 180 -8.38 -6.03 13.37
C SER A 180 -8.78 -7.50 13.64
N ILE A 181 -7.80 -8.39 13.80
CA ILE A 181 -8.01 -9.84 14.02
C ILE A 181 -8.09 -10.32 15.49
N PRO A 182 -7.47 -9.73 16.53
CA PRO A 182 -7.31 -10.39 17.85
C PRO A 182 -8.61 -10.91 18.47
N CYS A 183 -9.73 -10.20 18.25
CA CYS A 183 -11.07 -10.62 18.66
C CYS A 183 -12.01 -10.89 17.47
N GLY A 184 -11.45 -11.03 16.27
CA GLY A 184 -12.13 -10.99 14.98
C GLY A 184 -12.69 -9.58 14.68
N PRO A 185 -12.68 -9.12 13.42
CA PRO A 185 -13.32 -7.86 13.12
C PRO A 185 -14.84 -8.02 13.28
N SER A 186 -15.49 -7.08 13.95
CA SER A 186 -16.94 -7.14 14.10
C SER A 186 -17.62 -7.02 12.73
N ALA A 187 -18.82 -7.58 12.61
CA ALA A 187 -19.62 -7.41 11.39
C ALA A 187 -19.86 -5.93 11.06
N LEU A 188 -19.92 -5.07 12.08
CA LEU A 188 -20.03 -3.63 11.93
C LEU A 188 -18.76 -3.05 11.27
N ALA A 189 -17.57 -3.34 11.81
CA ALA A 189 -16.32 -2.83 11.25
C ALA A 189 -16.07 -3.31 9.81
N VAL A 190 -16.37 -4.58 9.51
CA VAL A 190 -16.26 -5.10 8.14
C VAL A 190 -17.22 -4.37 7.19
N LYS A 191 -18.47 -4.13 7.63
CA LYS A 191 -19.47 -3.41 6.83
C LYS A 191 -19.05 -1.96 6.60
N GLU A 192 -18.61 -1.25 7.63
CA GLU A 192 -18.16 0.13 7.55
C GLU A 192 -16.93 0.27 6.64
N ALA A 193 -15.93 -0.61 6.79
CA ALA A 193 -14.76 -0.64 5.92
C ALA A 193 -15.14 -0.86 4.45
N ALA A 194 -15.98 -1.84 4.16
CA ALA A 194 -16.42 -2.14 2.81
C ALA A 194 -17.24 -1.00 2.19
N TRP A 195 -18.16 -0.41 2.96
CA TRP A 195 -19.02 0.66 2.50
C TRP A 195 -18.23 1.95 2.23
N GLY A 196 -17.36 2.36 3.15
CA GLY A 196 -16.50 3.53 2.99
C GLY A 196 -15.59 3.42 1.78
N LEU A 197 -14.91 2.27 1.62
CA LEU A 197 -14.06 2.02 0.46
C LEU A 197 -14.82 2.04 -0.87
N ALA A 198 -16.04 1.48 -0.91
CA ALA A 198 -16.86 1.50 -2.13
C ALA A 198 -17.30 2.91 -2.51
N ARG A 199 -17.70 3.74 -1.54
CA ARG A 199 -18.06 5.15 -1.76
C ARG A 199 -16.87 5.98 -2.23
N TYR A 200 -15.72 5.81 -1.58
CA TYR A 200 -14.46 6.42 -2.01
C TYR A 200 -14.13 6.05 -3.46
N ALA A 201 -14.17 4.75 -3.80
CA ALA A 201 -13.80 4.27 -5.12
C ALA A 201 -14.70 4.82 -6.21
N ALA A 202 -16.02 4.91 -5.95
CA ALA A 202 -16.96 5.51 -6.89
C ALA A 202 -16.68 7.00 -7.12
N ILE A 203 -16.47 7.78 -6.05
CA ILE A 203 -16.18 9.22 -6.13
C ILE A 203 -14.85 9.47 -6.87
N ALA A 204 -13.80 8.69 -6.56
CA ALA A 204 -12.50 8.82 -7.21
C ALA A 204 -12.59 8.57 -8.73
N GLN A 205 -13.30 7.50 -9.14
CA GLN A 205 -13.51 7.18 -10.56
C GLN A 205 -14.28 8.28 -11.29
N ASP A 206 -15.32 8.84 -10.66
CA ASP A 206 -16.12 9.93 -11.23
C ASP A 206 -15.30 11.21 -11.45
N ASN A 207 -14.17 11.34 -10.75
CA ASN A 207 -13.24 12.47 -10.84
C ASN A 207 -11.90 12.10 -11.50
N GLY A 208 -11.85 11.01 -12.27
CA GLY A 208 -10.69 10.66 -13.10
C GLY A 208 -9.50 10.05 -12.37
N LEU A 209 -9.65 9.67 -11.09
CA LEU A 209 -8.59 9.02 -10.31
C LEU A 209 -8.86 7.52 -10.19
N VAL A 210 -7.88 6.69 -10.53
CA VAL A 210 -7.94 5.24 -10.24
C VAL A 210 -7.88 5.03 -8.73
N PRO A 211 -8.89 4.45 -8.07
CA PRO A 211 -8.83 4.18 -6.65
C PRO A 211 -7.99 2.94 -6.35
N ILE A 212 -7.03 3.09 -5.44
CA ILE A 212 -6.40 2.00 -4.70
C ILE A 212 -7.23 1.77 -3.44
N VAL A 213 -7.93 0.64 -3.43
CA VAL A 213 -8.75 0.18 -2.32
C VAL A 213 -7.86 -0.56 -1.33
N GLU A 214 -7.72 -0.06 -0.10
CA GLU A 214 -6.81 -0.61 0.91
C GLU A 214 -7.56 -1.02 2.19
N PRO A 215 -8.07 -2.27 2.25
CA PRO A 215 -8.59 -2.87 3.48
C PRO A 215 -7.44 -3.54 4.24
N GLU A 216 -6.64 -2.76 4.99
CA GLU A 216 -5.54 -3.34 5.76
C GLU A 216 -6.09 -4.16 6.94
N ILE A 217 -5.69 -5.43 6.99
CA ILE A 217 -5.96 -6.29 8.12
C ILE A 217 -4.79 -6.19 9.10
N LEU A 218 -5.05 -5.68 10.31
CA LEU A 218 -4.07 -5.66 11.39
C LEU A 218 -4.02 -7.01 12.10
N LEU A 219 -2.79 -7.47 12.29
CA LEU A 219 -2.45 -8.72 12.98
C LEU A 219 -1.96 -8.44 14.41
N ASP A 220 -2.05 -7.19 14.87
CA ASP A 220 -1.57 -6.75 16.18
C ASP A 220 -2.56 -7.23 17.24
N GLY A 221 -2.14 -8.14 18.13
CA GLY A 221 -2.90 -8.58 19.31
C GLY A 221 -1.99 -8.81 20.51
N ASN A 222 -2.50 -8.57 21.72
CA ASN A 222 -1.82 -9.04 22.92
C ASN A 222 -1.83 -10.59 22.92
N PRO A 223 -0.73 -11.28 23.27
CA PRO A 223 -0.70 -12.74 23.40
C PRO A 223 -1.77 -13.30 24.34
N SER A 224 -2.24 -12.51 25.31
CA SER A 224 -3.30 -12.88 26.26
C SER A 224 -4.72 -12.80 25.69
N GLU A 225 -4.91 -12.19 24.52
CA GLU A 225 -6.23 -11.98 23.89
C GLU A 225 -6.39 -12.78 22.58
N ALA A 226 -5.30 -13.38 22.07
CA ALA A 226 -5.32 -14.22 20.88
C ALA A 226 -6.00 -15.57 21.18
N GLN A 227 -7.32 -15.66 20.97
CA GLN A 227 -8.04 -16.92 21.15
C GLN A 227 -7.74 -17.99 20.07
N HIS A 228 -6.96 -17.71 19.01
CA HIS A 228 -6.98 -18.58 17.82
C HIS A 228 -5.66 -18.71 17.01
N GLY A 229 -4.48 -18.78 17.66
CA GLY A 229 -3.28 -19.41 17.05
C GLY A 229 -2.79 -18.90 15.68
N ASP A 230 -3.14 -17.67 15.30
CA ASP A 230 -2.69 -17.03 14.07
C ASP A 230 -1.27 -16.46 14.32
N PRO A 231 -0.26 -16.74 13.48
CA PRO A 231 1.07 -16.16 13.67
C PRO A 231 1.03 -14.65 13.42
N GLY A 232 0.71 -13.89 14.47
CA GLY A 232 0.78 -12.44 14.50
C GLY A 232 2.23 -11.94 14.40
N ALA A 233 2.41 -10.62 14.37
CA ALA A 233 3.72 -9.98 14.20
C ALA A 233 4.77 -10.41 15.24
N GLU A 234 4.35 -10.94 16.40
CA GLU A 234 5.18 -11.39 17.51
C GLU A 234 5.36 -12.93 17.58
N HIS A 235 4.88 -13.68 16.58
CA HIS A 235 5.00 -15.14 16.58
C HIS A 235 6.47 -15.61 16.45
N LYS A 236 6.88 -16.53 17.33
CA LYS A 236 8.30 -16.98 17.44
C LYS A 236 8.84 -17.63 16.18
N GLN A 237 7.98 -18.27 15.38
CA GLN A 237 8.35 -18.90 14.12
C GLN A 237 7.69 -18.15 12.96
N LYS A 238 8.51 -17.56 12.09
CA LYS A 238 8.03 -16.93 10.86
C LYS A 238 7.72 -18.00 9.80
N ALA A 239 6.64 -17.81 9.06
CA ALA A 239 6.30 -18.66 7.93
C ALA A 239 7.29 -18.45 6.77
N THR A 240 7.52 -19.49 5.96
CA THR A 240 8.37 -19.36 4.76
C THR A 240 7.67 -18.54 3.68
N PRO A 241 8.41 -17.91 2.74
CA PRO A 241 7.82 -17.18 1.64
C PRO A 241 6.85 -18.01 0.80
N GLU A 242 7.11 -19.30 0.59
CA GLU A 242 6.24 -20.21 -0.16
C GLU A 242 4.92 -20.47 0.57
N ALA A 243 4.96 -20.62 1.90
CA ALA A 243 3.78 -20.80 2.72
C ALA A 243 2.89 -19.54 2.70
N ILE A 244 3.51 -18.36 2.83
CA ILE A 244 2.86 -17.05 2.73
C ILE A 244 2.22 -16.91 1.34
N ALA A 245 2.98 -17.11 0.28
CA ALA A 245 2.51 -16.98 -1.10
C ALA A 245 1.32 -17.92 -1.38
N LYS A 246 1.43 -19.19 -1.00
CA LYS A 246 0.36 -20.19 -1.17
C LYS A 246 -0.93 -19.76 -0.45
N HIS A 247 -0.83 -19.30 0.79
CA HIS A 247 -1.99 -18.91 1.57
C HIS A 247 -2.64 -17.62 1.04
N THR A 248 -1.83 -16.59 0.81
CA THR A 248 -2.26 -15.30 0.27
C THR A 248 -2.96 -15.47 -1.08
N LEU A 249 -2.33 -16.15 -2.05
CA LEU A 249 -2.93 -16.32 -3.38
C LEU A 249 -4.19 -17.19 -3.35
N LYS A 250 -4.26 -18.20 -2.47
CA LYS A 250 -5.48 -18.99 -2.28
C LYS A 250 -6.64 -18.12 -1.77
N MET A 251 -6.38 -17.20 -0.84
CA MET A 251 -7.39 -16.29 -0.33
C MET A 251 -7.87 -15.29 -1.38
N LEU A 252 -6.95 -14.71 -2.15
CA LEU A 252 -7.29 -13.79 -3.23
C LEU A 252 -8.12 -14.47 -4.32
N ARG A 253 -7.76 -15.69 -4.74
CA ARG A 253 -8.52 -16.46 -5.76
C ARG A 253 -9.96 -16.75 -5.35
N ARG A 254 -10.25 -16.77 -4.05
CA ARG A 254 -11.61 -16.99 -3.53
C ARG A 254 -12.47 -15.73 -3.51
N ARG A 255 -11.88 -14.54 -3.59
CA ARG A 255 -12.56 -13.28 -3.25
C ARG A 255 -12.37 -12.15 -4.26
N VAL A 256 -11.27 -12.12 -5.01
CA VAL A 256 -10.96 -11.04 -5.95
C VAL A 256 -11.33 -11.48 -7.37
N PRO A 257 -12.17 -10.76 -8.10
CA PRO A 257 -12.46 -11.07 -9.51
C PRO A 257 -11.23 -10.84 -10.41
N PRO A 258 -11.02 -11.62 -11.48
CA PRO A 258 -9.95 -11.39 -12.47
C PRO A 258 -10.01 -10.03 -13.19
N ALA A 259 -11.15 -9.33 -13.14
CA ALA A 259 -11.30 -8.00 -13.72
C ALA A 259 -10.48 -6.91 -12.99
N VAL A 260 -9.98 -7.19 -11.78
CA VAL A 260 -9.04 -6.30 -11.08
C VAL A 260 -7.69 -6.36 -11.80
N PRO A 261 -7.14 -5.24 -12.30
CA PRO A 261 -5.94 -5.25 -13.13
C PRO A 261 -4.69 -5.66 -12.35
N GLY A 262 -4.62 -5.28 -11.07
CA GLY A 262 -3.48 -5.57 -10.23
C GLY A 262 -3.76 -5.49 -8.74
N ILE A 263 -2.95 -6.22 -7.99
CA ILE A 263 -2.92 -6.27 -6.52
C ILE A 263 -1.54 -5.81 -6.07
N MET A 264 -1.49 -4.64 -5.42
CA MET A 264 -0.25 -3.98 -5.00
C MET A 264 -0.05 -4.22 -3.50
N PHE A 265 0.85 -5.12 -3.13
CA PHE A 265 0.99 -5.53 -1.74
C PHE A 265 1.58 -4.45 -0.86
N LEU A 266 1.06 -4.33 0.37
CA LEU A 266 1.65 -3.54 1.43
C LEU A 266 2.75 -4.35 2.12
N SER A 267 3.86 -3.71 2.46
CA SER A 267 4.92 -4.38 3.21
C SER A 267 4.55 -4.60 4.69
N GLY A 268 3.65 -3.76 5.24
CA GLY A 268 3.38 -3.74 6.68
C GLY A 268 4.66 -3.56 7.49
N GLY A 269 4.83 -4.39 8.53
CA GLY A 269 6.01 -4.41 9.41
C GLY A 269 7.13 -5.37 8.99
N GLN A 270 7.05 -5.99 7.81
CA GLN A 270 8.09 -6.89 7.31
C GLN A 270 9.41 -6.16 7.11
N SER A 271 10.53 -6.88 7.11
CA SER A 271 11.81 -6.32 6.65
C SER A 271 11.78 -6.02 5.14
N GLU A 272 12.77 -5.26 4.65
CA GLU A 272 12.88 -4.96 3.21
C GLU A 272 13.07 -6.26 2.40
N VAL A 273 13.91 -7.18 2.89
CA VAL A 273 14.17 -8.47 2.26
C VAL A 273 12.97 -9.41 2.37
N GLU A 274 12.31 -9.49 3.54
CA GLU A 274 11.14 -10.35 3.75
C GLU A 274 9.99 -9.97 2.81
N ALA A 275 9.71 -8.67 2.66
CA ALA A 275 8.69 -8.18 1.73
C ALA A 275 9.03 -8.53 0.27
N THR A 276 10.31 -8.50 -0.10
CA THR A 276 10.79 -8.83 -1.45
C THR A 276 10.70 -10.34 -1.72
N LEU A 277 11.13 -11.18 -0.77
CA LEU A 277 11.05 -12.64 -0.89
C LEU A 277 9.61 -13.14 -0.98
N ASN A 278 8.71 -12.59 -0.16
CA ASN A 278 7.31 -12.96 -0.18
C ASN A 278 6.63 -12.56 -1.50
N LEU A 279 6.96 -11.37 -2.04
CA LEU A 279 6.50 -10.96 -3.36
C LEU A 279 7.03 -11.89 -4.46
N ASN A 280 8.31 -12.23 -4.41
CA ASN A 280 8.95 -13.13 -5.37
C ASN A 280 8.25 -14.49 -5.39
N ALA A 281 8.03 -15.09 -4.22
CA ALA A 281 7.35 -16.38 -4.10
C ALA A 281 5.93 -16.36 -4.68
N MET A 282 5.19 -15.25 -4.58
CA MET A 282 3.86 -15.12 -5.20
C MET A 282 3.91 -15.07 -6.73
N ASN A 283 4.99 -14.55 -7.31
CA ASN A 283 5.17 -14.43 -8.76
C ASN A 283 5.88 -15.61 -9.41
N GLN A 284 6.32 -16.63 -8.63
CA GLN A 284 6.80 -17.92 -9.15
C GLN A 284 5.69 -18.78 -9.78
N ALA A 285 4.41 -18.37 -9.67
CA ALA A 285 3.28 -19.05 -10.24
C ALA A 285 2.38 -18.08 -11.03
N PRO A 286 1.67 -18.54 -12.08
CA PRO A 286 0.72 -17.71 -12.82
C PRO A 286 -0.37 -17.13 -11.93
N ASN A 287 -0.62 -15.84 -12.10
CA ASN A 287 -1.67 -15.10 -11.41
C ASN A 287 -2.65 -14.48 -12.43
N PRO A 288 -3.96 -14.47 -12.13
CA PRO A 288 -4.95 -13.82 -13.00
C PRO A 288 -4.92 -12.28 -12.88
N TRP A 289 -4.16 -11.75 -11.93
CA TRP A 289 -3.93 -10.31 -11.74
C TRP A 289 -2.43 -10.02 -11.82
N HIS A 290 -2.08 -8.77 -12.11
CA HIS A 290 -0.73 -8.29 -11.89
C HIS A 290 -0.43 -8.21 -10.38
N VAL A 291 0.45 -9.06 -9.87
CA VAL A 291 0.84 -9.08 -8.46
C VAL A 291 2.16 -8.32 -8.29
N SER A 292 2.09 -7.16 -7.64
CA SER A 292 3.24 -6.27 -7.44
C SER A 292 3.22 -5.63 -6.05
N PHE A 293 3.95 -4.54 -5.85
CA PHE A 293 4.18 -3.89 -4.55
C PHE A 293 3.65 -2.46 -4.53
N SER A 294 3.23 -2.03 -3.35
CA SER A 294 3.02 -0.64 -2.94
C SER A 294 3.69 -0.43 -1.60
N TYR A 295 5.00 -0.18 -1.63
CA TYR A 295 5.84 -0.25 -0.45
C TYR A 295 6.27 1.13 0.05
N ALA A 296 6.16 1.32 1.36
CA ALA A 296 6.71 2.47 2.07
C ALA A 296 8.04 2.06 2.73
N ARG A 297 7.97 1.55 3.97
CA ARG A 297 9.14 1.11 4.76
C ARG A 297 10.05 0.15 3.99
N ALA A 298 9.49 -0.80 3.24
CA ALA A 298 10.27 -1.78 2.46
C ALA A 298 11.11 -1.20 1.31
N LEU A 299 10.87 0.04 0.90
CA LEU A 299 11.68 0.75 -0.11
C LEU A 299 12.54 1.86 0.49
N GLN A 300 12.30 2.25 1.74
CA GLN A 300 12.77 3.54 2.26
C GLN A 300 13.59 3.44 3.55
N ASN A 301 13.62 2.29 4.23
CA ASN A 301 14.28 2.21 5.54
C ASN A 301 15.80 2.31 5.42
N SER A 302 16.39 1.56 4.48
CA SER A 302 17.83 1.66 4.19
C SER A 302 18.19 3.05 3.66
N VAL A 303 17.34 3.62 2.79
CA VAL A 303 17.51 4.98 2.23
C VAL A 303 17.62 6.03 3.34
N LEU A 304 16.68 6.01 4.29
CA LEU A 304 16.63 6.98 5.38
C LEU A 304 17.87 6.86 6.29
N LYS A 305 18.28 5.62 6.62
CA LYS A 305 19.47 5.34 7.44
C LYS A 305 20.78 5.72 6.75
N THR A 306 20.86 5.56 5.44
CA THR A 306 22.03 5.99 4.65
C THR A 306 22.09 7.50 4.55
N TRP A 307 20.95 8.17 4.35
CA TRP A 307 20.90 9.61 4.21
C TRP A 307 21.30 10.35 5.49
N GLN A 308 20.73 9.97 6.65
CA GLN A 308 20.96 10.64 7.94
C GLN A 308 20.70 12.15 7.94
N GLY A 309 19.91 12.66 6.99
CA GLY A 309 19.65 14.09 6.84
C GLY A 309 20.81 14.89 6.24
N ARG A 310 21.87 14.24 5.77
CA ARG A 310 23.11 14.90 5.35
C ARG A 310 23.19 15.05 3.83
N PRO A 311 23.44 16.26 3.29
CA PRO A 311 23.54 16.49 1.84
C PRO A 311 24.58 15.60 1.14
N GLU A 312 25.73 15.35 1.78
CA GLU A 312 26.81 14.52 1.25
C GLU A 312 26.41 13.04 1.06
N ASN A 313 25.35 12.58 1.74
CA ASN A 313 24.88 11.20 1.67
C ASN A 313 23.76 10.99 0.64
N VAL A 314 23.29 12.05 -0.04
CA VAL A 314 22.15 11.97 -0.96
C VAL A 314 22.37 10.91 -2.03
N GLU A 315 23.51 10.94 -2.73
CA GLU A 315 23.76 9.95 -3.79
C GLU A 315 23.82 8.51 -3.27
N ALA A 316 24.40 8.30 -2.10
CA ALA A 316 24.48 6.97 -1.48
C ALA A 316 23.07 6.45 -1.12
N ALA A 317 22.22 7.32 -0.60
CA ALA A 317 20.83 7.02 -0.28
C ALA A 317 19.97 6.76 -1.53
N GLN A 318 20.20 7.50 -2.62
CA GLN A 318 19.56 7.25 -3.92
C GLN A 318 19.99 5.91 -4.53
N ARG A 319 21.27 5.55 -4.43
CA ARG A 319 21.76 4.21 -4.82
C ARG A 319 21.08 3.10 -4.00
N ALA A 320 20.89 3.31 -2.70
CA ALA A 320 20.16 2.36 -1.86
C ALA A 320 18.69 2.22 -2.29
N LEU A 321 18.03 3.32 -2.66
CA LEU A 321 16.65 3.30 -3.18
C LEU A 321 16.57 2.48 -4.48
N LEU A 322 17.46 2.75 -5.44
CA LEU A 322 17.51 1.99 -6.70
C LEU A 322 17.75 0.50 -6.47
N ALA A 323 18.65 0.15 -5.56
CA ALA A 323 18.91 -1.25 -5.22
C ALA A 323 17.64 -1.95 -4.69
N ARG A 324 16.85 -1.28 -3.84
CA ARG A 324 15.57 -1.82 -3.34
C ARG A 324 14.49 -1.84 -4.42
N ALA A 325 14.39 -0.80 -5.25
CA ALA A 325 13.43 -0.75 -6.34
C ALA A 325 13.69 -1.89 -7.35
N LYS A 326 14.96 -2.10 -7.72
CA LYS A 326 15.39 -3.20 -8.59
C LYS A 326 15.13 -4.59 -8.00
N ALA A 327 15.41 -4.78 -6.70
CA ALA A 327 15.11 -6.04 -6.01
C ALA A 327 13.61 -6.37 -6.07
N ASN A 328 12.74 -5.39 -5.79
CA ASN A 328 11.29 -5.57 -5.85
C ASN A 328 10.77 -5.73 -7.29
N SER A 329 11.40 -5.08 -8.27
CA SER A 329 11.15 -5.31 -9.70
C SER A 329 11.43 -6.76 -10.11
N LEU A 330 12.60 -7.30 -9.72
CA LEU A 330 12.93 -8.71 -9.95
C LEU A 330 11.96 -9.65 -9.23
N ALA A 331 11.53 -9.31 -8.02
CA ALA A 331 10.54 -10.08 -7.29
C ALA A 331 9.16 -10.06 -7.95
N GLN A 332 8.74 -8.94 -8.54
CA GLN A 332 7.53 -8.86 -9.36
C GLN A 332 7.60 -9.83 -10.54
N LEU A 333 8.79 -10.00 -11.14
CA LEU A 333 9.01 -10.92 -12.25
C LEU A 333 9.26 -12.38 -11.82
N GLY A 334 9.28 -12.68 -10.52
CA GLY A 334 9.63 -14.01 -10.01
C GLY A 334 11.09 -14.39 -10.30
N ARG A 335 12.02 -13.44 -10.23
CA ARG A 335 13.45 -13.65 -10.57
C ARG A 335 14.41 -13.18 -9.49
N TYR A 336 13.92 -12.84 -8.31
CA TYR A 336 14.76 -12.40 -7.21
C TYR A 336 15.35 -13.58 -6.44
N THR A 337 16.66 -13.56 -6.22
CA THR A 337 17.42 -14.65 -5.57
C THR A 337 17.79 -14.36 -4.12
N GLY A 338 17.77 -13.10 -3.68
CA GLY A 338 18.19 -12.71 -2.33
C GLY A 338 19.71 -12.70 -2.09
N GLU A 339 20.51 -12.96 -3.12
CA GLU A 339 21.97 -12.93 -3.02
C GLU A 339 22.49 -11.49 -2.86
N GLY A 340 23.48 -11.30 -1.98
CA GLY A 340 24.13 -9.99 -1.76
C GLY A 340 23.40 -9.03 -0.82
N GLU A 341 22.35 -9.49 -0.11
CA GLU A 341 21.58 -8.66 0.82
C GLU A 341 22.30 -8.40 2.15
N SER A 342 22.34 -7.13 2.56
CA SER A 342 22.91 -6.72 3.85
C SER A 342 22.09 -7.23 5.04
N ASP A 343 22.73 -7.39 6.19
CA ASP A 343 22.05 -7.82 7.40
C ASP A 343 21.06 -6.77 7.92
N GLU A 344 21.32 -5.50 7.66
CA GLU A 344 20.43 -4.39 7.97
C GLU A 344 19.09 -4.51 7.22
N ALA A 345 19.13 -4.87 5.93
CA ALA A 345 17.92 -5.02 5.10
C ALA A 345 17.05 -6.21 5.54
N LYS A 346 17.66 -7.20 6.21
CA LYS A 346 16.97 -8.39 6.74
C LYS A 346 16.23 -8.11 8.05
N LYS A 347 16.57 -7.06 8.81
CA LYS A 347 15.95 -6.74 10.11
C LYS A 347 14.49 -6.31 9.95
N GLY A 348 13.60 -6.93 10.72
CA GLY A 348 12.16 -6.62 10.75
C GLY A 348 11.88 -5.17 11.16
N MET A 349 10.79 -4.59 10.65
CA MET A 349 10.45 -3.18 10.84
C MET A 349 9.18 -2.97 11.67
N PHE A 350 8.66 -4.03 12.29
CA PHE A 350 7.45 -3.97 13.10
C PHE A 350 7.63 -3.04 14.30
N GLN A 351 6.62 -2.21 14.56
CA GLN A 351 6.53 -1.32 15.71
C GLN A 351 5.08 -1.33 16.19
N LYS A 352 4.86 -1.71 17.45
CA LYS A 352 3.53 -1.78 18.06
C LYS A 352 2.89 -0.39 18.06
N GLY A 353 1.64 -0.30 17.59
CA GLY A 353 0.91 0.98 17.52
C GLY A 353 1.40 1.94 16.44
N TYR A 354 2.18 1.48 15.46
CA TYR A 354 2.58 2.31 14.32
C TYR A 354 1.37 2.63 13.43
N THR A 355 1.06 3.92 13.27
CA THR A 355 -0.01 4.43 12.43
C THR A 355 0.55 5.07 11.16
N TYR A 356 -0.05 4.76 10.00
CA TYR A 356 0.39 5.20 8.67
C TYR A 356 -0.21 6.54 8.22
#